data_AF-A0A176YI14-F1
#
_entry.id   AF-A0A176YI14-F1
#
_cell.length_a   1.000
_cell.length_b   1.000
_cell.length_c   1.000
_cell.angle_alpha   90.00
_cell.angle_beta   90.00
_cell.angle_gamma   90.00
#
_symmetry.space_group_name_H-M   'P 1'
#
loop_
_entity.id
_entity.type
_entity.pdbx_description
1 polymer ?
#
loop_
_entity_poly.entity_id
_entity_poly.type
_entity_poly.pdbx_seq_one_letter_code
_entity_poly.pdbx_strand_id
1 'polypeptide(L)' 'MFDAATTALLRAVLDEVCENVARHETGARTHVASKILEAATRGETSPDGLKRAGRAALSDAPTMWR' A
#
# COMPACT_ATOMS: atom_id res chain seq x y z
N MET A 1 15.20 8.15 4.02
CA MET A 1 15.32 6.68 3.95
C MET A 1 14.62 6.11 5.17
N PHE A 2 13.74 5.11 5.01
CA PHE A 2 13.06 4.46 6.14
C PHE A 2 14.00 3.50 6.85
N ASP A 3 13.85 3.34 8.17
CA ASP A 3 14.56 2.32 8.91
C ASP A 3 14.04 0.91 8.57
N ALA A 4 14.72 -0.12 9.08
CA ALA A 4 14.37 -1.51 8.80
C ALA A 4 12.98 -1.91 9.34
N ALA A 5 12.59 -1.39 10.51
CA ALA A 5 11.29 -1.69 11.11
C ALA A 5 10.16 -1.04 10.32
N THR A 6 10.32 0.23 9.94
CA THR A 6 9.38 0.94 9.07
C THR A 6 9.26 0.24 7.72
N THR A 7 10.39 -0.19 7.12
CA THR A 7 10.36 -0.90 5.84
C THR A 7 9.65 -2.26 5.96
N ALA A 8 9.84 -3.00 7.06
CA ALA A 8 9.16 -4.26 7.31
C ALA A 8 7.64 -4.06 7.49
N LEU A 9 7.24 -3.01 8.21
CA LEU A 9 5.84 -2.64 8.37
C LEU A 9 5.19 -2.33 7.02
N LEU A 10 5.84 -1.51 6.18
CA LEU A 10 5.30 -1.13 4.86
C LEU A 10 5.10 -2.34 3.96
N ARG A 11 6.01 -3.32 3.99
CA ARG A 11 5.87 -4.58 3.26
C ARG A 11 4.70 -5.41 3.77
N ALA A 12 4.58 -5.58 5.09
CA ALA A 12 3.47 -6.32 5.69
C ALA A 12 2.11 -5.70 5.36
N VAL A 13 2.01 -4.37 5.43
CA VAL A 13 0.78 -3.65 5.06
C VAL A 13 0.47 -3.81 3.57
N LEU A 14 1.47 -3.71 2.69
CA LEU A 14 1.27 -3.92 1.25
C LEU A 14 0.78 -5.34 0.96
N ASP A 15 1.40 -6.35 1.55
CA ASP A 15 1.02 -7.75 1.36
C ASP A 15 -0.41 -8.02 1.84
N GLU A 16 -0.81 -7.46 2.98
CA GLU A 16 -2.18 -7.56 3.48
C GLU A 16 -3.18 -6.85 2.57
N VAL A 17 -2.94 -5.59 2.20
CA VAL A 17 -3.88 -4.83 1.36
C VAL A 17 -4.02 -5.45 -0.03
N CYS A 18 -2.96 -6.05 -0.56
CA CYS A 18 -2.96 -6.71 -1.86
C CYS A 18 -3.27 -8.22 -1.78
N GLU A 19 -3.75 -8.76 -0.66
CA GLU A 19 -4.00 -10.20 -0.49
C GLU A 19 -4.96 -10.76 -1.55
N ASN A 20 -5.97 -9.97 -1.93
CA ASN A 20 -6.99 -10.31 -2.92
C ASN A 20 -6.67 -9.76 -4.32
N VAL A 21 -5.53 -9.07 -4.50
CA VAL A 21 -5.13 -8.50 -5.78
C VAL A 21 -4.22 -9.48 -6.49
N ALA A 22 -4.61 -9.92 -7.68
CA ALA A 22 -3.85 -10.89 -8.45
C ALA A 22 -2.42 -10.39 -8.69
N ARG A 23 -1.44 -11.31 -8.70
CA ARG A 23 -0.02 -10.94 -8.87
C ARG A 23 0.27 -10.27 -10.23
N HIS A 24 -0.54 -10.51 -11.24
CA HIS A 24 -0.38 -9.91 -12.57
C HIS A 24 -0.93 -8.49 -12.67
N GLU A 25 -1.76 -8.05 -11.71
CA GLU A 25 -2.27 -6.68 -11.59
C GLU A 25 -1.19 -5.75 -11.03
N THR A 26 -0.07 -5.66 -11.75
CA THR A 26 1.12 -4.90 -11.35
C THR A 26 0.82 -3.41 -11.21
N GLY A 27 -0.11 -2.88 -12.03
CA GLY A 27 -0.59 -1.49 -11.93
C GLY A 27 -1.23 -1.19 -10.58
N ALA A 28 -2.24 -1.98 -10.18
CA ALA A 28 -2.92 -1.81 -8.91
C ALA A 28 -1.96 -1.98 -7.71
N ARG A 29 -1.13 -3.03 -7.71
CA ARG A 29 -0.15 -3.26 -6.62
C ARG A 29 0.87 -2.13 -6.50
N THR A 30 1.35 -1.59 -7.64
CA THR A 30 2.29 -0.45 -7.65
C THR A 30 1.63 0.83 -7.16
N HIS A 31 0.37 1.06 -7.55
CA HIS A 31 -0.39 2.22 -7.08
C HIS A 31 -0.60 2.19 -5.57
N VAL A 32 -1.03 1.04 -5.03
CA VAL A 32 -1.18 0.82 -3.57
C VAL A 32 0.14 1.04 -2.83
N ALA A 33 1.23 0.43 -3.31
CA ALA A 33 2.56 0.61 -2.71
C ALA A 33 2.98 2.09 -2.68
N SER A 34 2.73 2.83 -3.77
CA SER A 34 3.05 4.26 -3.86
C SER A 34 2.27 5.08 -2.84
N LYS A 35 0.99 4.78 -2.63
CA LYS A 35 0.15 5.50 -1.65
C LYS A 35 0.49 5.18 -0.20
N ILE A 36 0.87 3.94 0.10
CA ILE A 36 1.40 3.55 1.41
C ILE A 36 2.71 4.30 1.69
N LEU A 37 3.62 4.38 0.71
CA LEU A 37 4.89 5.13 0.83
C LEU A 37 4.67 6.64 0.99
N GLU A 38 3.71 7.22 0.27
CA GLU A 38 3.33 8.63 0.39
C GLU A 38 2.83 8.94 1.81
N ALA A 39 1.95 8.10 2.37
CA ALA A 39 1.46 8.25 3.73
C ALA A 39 2.61 8.17 4.76
N ALA A 40 3.50 7.19 4.61
CA ALA A 40 4.66 7.05 5.47
C ALA A 40 5.61 8.25 5.39
N THR A 41 5.81 8.80 4.19
CA THR A 41 6.61 10.01 3.98
C THR A 41 5.98 11.24 4.64
N ARG A 42 4.65 11.26 4.80
CA ARG A 42 3.91 12.31 5.53
C ARG A 42 3.88 12.09 7.04
N GLY A 43 4.54 11.05 7.56
CA GLY A 43 4.65 10.75 8.98
C GLY A 43 3.64 9.73 9.52
N GLU A 44 2.80 9.14 8.67
CA GLU A 44 1.94 8.03 9.09
C GLU A 44 2.78 6.77 9.34
N THR A 45 2.78 6.28 10.57
CA THR A 45 3.56 5.11 10.98
C THR A 45 2.69 4.04 11.64
N SER A 46 1.39 4.32 11.83
CA SER A 46 0.44 3.37 12.36
C SER A 46 0.04 2.35 11.28
N PRO A 47 0.03 1.03 11.60
CA PRO A 47 -0.44 0.00 10.69
C PRO A 47 -1.83 0.29 10.13
N ASP A 48 -2.76 0.74 10.96
CA ASP A 48 -4.14 1.03 10.54
C ASP A 48 -4.22 2.23 9.58
N GLY A 49 -3.40 3.26 9.81
CA GLY A 49 -3.32 4.42 8.94
C GLY A 49 -2.80 4.07 7.55
N LEU A 50 -1.72 3.29 7.50
CA LEU A 50 -1.14 2.79 6.25
C LEU A 50 -2.11 1.86 5.50
N LYS A 51 -2.82 0.98 6.22
CA LYS A 51 -3.86 0.11 5.63
C LYS A 51 -5.00 0.91 5.04
N ARG A 52 -5.48 1.96 5.74
CA ARG A 52 -6.52 2.85 5.21
C ARG A 52 -6.07 3.53 3.92
N ALA A 53 -4.84 4.06 3.88
CA ALA A 53 -4.29 4.66 2.67
C ALA A 53 -4.22 3.66 1.50
N GLY A 54 -3.73 2.44 1.75
CA GLY A 54 -3.66 1.39 0.74
C GLY A 54 -5.04 0.94 0.23
N ARG A 55 -6.02 0.74 1.12
CA ARG A 55 -7.39 0.34 0.74
C ARG A 55 -8.13 1.44 -0.03
N ALA A 56 -7.91 2.69 0.33
CA ALA A 56 -8.42 3.83 -0.43
C ALA A 56 -7.83 3.85 -1.85
N ALA A 57 -6.51 3.63 -1.97
CA ALA A 57 -5.83 3.53 -3.27
C ALA A 57 -6.37 2.38 -4.13
N LEU A 58 -6.64 1.22 -3.53
CA LEU A 58 -7.25 0.09 -4.24
C LEU A 58 -8.69 0.39 -4.70
N SER A 59 -9.43 1.19 -3.92
CA SER A 59 -10.80 1.57 -4.24
C SER A 59 -10.87 2.63 -5.34
N ASP A 60 -9.88 3.51 -5.40
CA ASP A 60 -9.71 4.58 -6.40
C ASP A 60 -9.05 4.07 -7.69
N ALA A 61 -8.35 2.93 -7.63
CA ALA A 61 -7.71 2.33 -8.80
C ALA A 61 -8.72 2.18 -9.96
N PRO A 62 -8.32 2.55 -11.19
CA PRO A 62 -9.13 2.34 -12.38
C PRO A 62 -9.68 0.92 -12.45
N THR A 63 -10.94 0.76 -12.84
CA THR A 63 -11.58 -0.55 -13.01
C THR A 63 -10.88 -1.45 -14.03
N MET A 64 -10.03 -0.89 -14.89
CA MET A 64 -9.17 -1.66 -15.80
C MET A 64 -8.01 -2.41 -15.10
N TRP A 65 -7.70 -2.08 -13.83
CA TRP A 65 -6.64 -2.72 -13.03
C TRP A 65 -7.18 -3.46 -11.79
N ARG A 66 -8.51 -3.55 -11.65
CA ARG A 66 -9.17 -4.15 -10.49
C ARG A 66 -9.46 -5.62 -10.72
#